data_AF-A0A2I1DJC2-F1
#
_entry.id   AF-A0A2I1DJC2-F1
#
_cell.length_a   1.000
_cell.length_b   1.000
_cell.length_c   1.000
_cell.angle_alpha   90.00
_cell.angle_beta   90.00
_cell.angle_gamma   90.00
#
_symmetry.space_group_name_H-M   'P 1'
#
loop_
_entity.id
_entity.type
_entity.pdbx_description
1 polymer ?
#
loop_
_entity_poly.entity_id
_entity_poly.type
_entity_poly.pdbx_seq_one_letter_code
_entity_poly.pdbx_strand_id
1 'polypeptide(L)' 'MNTVRWNIAVSPEVDQSVRMFIAAQGGGRKGDLSRFIEEAVRVYLFEQAVEQAKAATAGMSEAELNDLIDEAVQWAREH' A
#
# COMPACT_ATOMS: atom_id res chain seq x y z
N MET A 1 -0.04 -20.63 0.30
CA MET A 1 0.03 -19.23 -0.15
C MET A 1 0.33 -19.23 -1.63
N ASN A 2 -0.55 -18.65 -2.46
CA ASN A 2 -0.30 -18.52 -3.88
C ASN A 2 0.52 -17.24 -4.11
N THR A 3 1.74 -17.38 -4.64
CA THR A 3 2.65 -16.25 -4.87
C THR A 3 2.78 -15.98 -6.36
N VAL A 4 2.58 -14.73 -6.78
CA VAL A 4 2.83 -14.28 -8.15
C VAL A 4 4.25 -13.72 -8.24
N ARG A 5 5.04 -14.18 -9.22
CA ARG A 5 6.41 -13.70 -9.43
C ARG A 5 6.41 -12.52 -10.39
N TRP A 6 6.93 -11.38 -9.94
CA TRP A 6 7.18 -10.21 -10.80
C TRP A 6 8.63 -10.19 -11.27
N ASN A 7 8.84 -9.81 -12.54
CA ASN A 7 10.15 -9.45 -13.06
C ASN A 7 10.11 -7.96 -13.39
N ILE A 8 10.96 -7.17 -12.76
CA ILE A 8 11.01 -5.72 -12.89
C ILE A 8 12.45 -5.28 -13.17
N ALA A 9 12.61 -4.24 -13.98
CA ALA A 9 13.88 -3.55 -14.16
C ALA A 9 13.90 -2.30 -13.28
N VAL A 10 14.97 -2.11 -12.52
CA VAL A 10 15.18 -0.94 -11.65
C VAL A 10 16.57 -0.36 -11.92
N SER A 11 16.80 0.90 -11.53
CA SER A 11 18.15 1.46 -11.63
C SER A 11 19.11 0.75 -10.65
N PRO A 12 20.41 0.66 -10.98
CA PRO A 12 21.42 0.09 -10.08
C PRO A 12 21.47 0.78 -8.72
N GLU A 13 21.25 2.10 -8.71
CA GLU A 13 21.24 2.92 -7.50
C GLU A 13 20.09 2.53 -6.54
N VAL A 14 18.89 2.27 -7.07
CA VAL A 14 17.74 1.84 -6.26
C VAL A 14 17.98 0.43 -5.72
N ASP A 15 18.48 -0.50 -6.55
CA ASP A 15 18.83 -1.85 -6.07
C ASP A 15 19.85 -1.80 -4.92
N GLN A 16 20.90 -0.99 -5.09
CA GLN A 16 21.94 -0.82 -4.07
C GLN A 16 21.36 -0.23 -2.78
N SER A 17 20.58 0.84 -2.89
CA SER A 17 19.99 1.54 -1.74
C SER A 17 19.05 0.63 -0.95
N VAL A 18 18.18 -0.11 -1.63
CA VAL A 18 17.26 -1.05 -0.98
C VAL A 18 18.02 -2.18 -0.28
N ARG A 19 19.07 -2.72 -0.91
CA ARG A 19 19.89 -3.76 -0.27
C ARG A 19 20.61 -3.25 0.97
N MET A 20 21.20 -2.05 0.91
CA MET A 20 21.84 -1.44 2.08
C MET A 20 20.84 -1.20 3.21
N PHE A 21 19.65 -0.70 2.88
CA PHE A 21 18.58 -0.48 3.86
C PHE A 21 18.16 -1.77 4.56
N ILE A 22 17.91 -2.84 3.79
CA ILE A 22 17.55 -4.14 4.35
C ILE A 22 18.68 -4.72 5.22
N ALA A 23 19.93 -4.60 4.77
CA ALA A 23 21.10 -5.08 5.52
C ALA A 23 21.28 -4.32 6.85
N ALA A 24 21.06 -3.01 6.86
CA ALA A 24 21.16 -2.17 8.06
C ALA A 24 20.14 -2.58 9.15
N GLN A 25 19.01 -3.18 8.77
CA GLN A 25 18.00 -3.71 9.70
C GLN A 25 18.28 -5.16 10.13
N GLY A 26 19.45 -5.72 9.81
CA GLY A 26 19.79 -7.12 10.10
C GLY A 26 19.11 -8.13 9.16
N GLY A 27 18.56 -7.67 8.04
CA GLY A 27 17.99 -8.50 6.98
C GLY A 27 19.03 -8.98 5.97
N GLY A 28 18.56 -9.40 4.80
CA GLY A 28 19.39 -9.86 3.67
C GLY A 28 19.21 -11.34 3.37
N ARG A 29 18.18 -11.97 3.94
CA ARG A 29 17.79 -13.35 3.65
C ARG A 29 16.97 -13.40 2.37
N LYS A 30 16.91 -14.60 1.77
CA LYS A 30 16.05 -14.85 0.62
C LYS A 30 14.61 -14.47 0.95
N GLY A 31 14.02 -13.61 0.14
CA GLY A 31 12.64 -13.14 0.29
C GLY A 31 12.50 -11.79 0.98
N ASP A 32 13.52 -11.27 1.65
CA ASP A 32 13.42 -9.95 2.31
C ASP A 32 13.20 -8.82 1.29
N LEU A 33 13.84 -8.90 0.12
CA LEU A 33 13.61 -7.97 -0.98
C LEU A 33 12.15 -8.03 -1.48
N SER A 34 11.61 -9.25 -1.64
CA SER A 34 10.23 -9.42 -2.10
C SER A 34 9.24 -8.87 -1.08
N ARG A 35 9.46 -9.13 0.22
CA ARG A 35 8.64 -8.59 1.32
C ARG A 35 8.70 -7.07 1.36
N PHE A 36 9.90 -6.50 1.28
CA PHE A 36 10.11 -5.06 1.27
C PHE A 36 9.36 -4.38 0.12
N ILE A 37 9.46 -4.92 -1.10
CA ILE A 37 8.75 -4.39 -2.26
C ILE A 37 7.24 -4.54 -2.10
N GLU A 38 6.76 -5.69 -1.61
CA GLU A 38 5.33 -5.91 -1.39
C GLU A 38 4.75 -4.90 -0.38
N GLU A 39 5.42 -4.69 0.76
CA GLU A 39 5.00 -3.74 1.78
C GLU A 39 5.00 -2.30 1.24
N ALA A 40 6.08 -1.91 0.55
CA ALA A 40 6.19 -0.57 -0.04
C ALA A 40 5.08 -0.29 -1.07
N VAL A 41 4.81 -1.26 -1.95
CA VAL A 41 3.75 -1.13 -2.97
C VAL A 41 2.37 -1.10 -2.31
N ARG A 42 2.14 -1.91 -1.26
CA ARG A 42 0.87 -1.91 -0.52
C ARG A 42 0.59 -0.56 0.14
N VAL A 43 1.60 0.03 0.79
CA VAL A 43 1.49 1.36 1.41
C VAL A 43 1.21 2.41 0.34
N TYR A 44 1.96 2.41 -0.76
CA TYR A 44 1.76 3.36 -1.85
C TYR A 44 0.34 3.28 -2.44
N LEU A 45 -0.16 2.07 -2.71
CA LEU A 45 -1.52 1.89 -3.23
C LEU A 45 -2.58 2.36 -2.23
N PHE A 46 -2.37 2.12 -0.94
CA PHE A 46 -3.28 2.60 0.10
C PHE A 46 -3.31 4.13 0.16
N GLU A 47 -2.16 4.79 0.15
CA GLU A 47 -2.06 6.26 0.12
C GLU A 47 -2.78 6.84 -1.11
N GLN A 48 -2.60 6.25 -2.29
CA GLN A 48 -3.31 6.66 -3.50
C GLN A 48 -4.83 6.48 -3.38
N ALA A 49 -5.30 5.42 -2.74
CA ALA A 49 -6.73 5.20 -2.51
C ALA A 49 -7.30 6.23 -1.53
N VAL A 50 -6.56 6.57 -0.47
CA VAL A 50 -6.95 7.60 0.50
C VAL A 50 -7.05 8.97 -0.16
N GLU A 51 -6.08 9.35 -0.98
CA GLU A 51 -6.11 10.64 -1.67
C GLU A 51 -7.26 10.72 -2.69
N GLN A 52 -7.55 9.64 -3.40
CA GLN A 52 -8.74 9.56 -4.27
C GLN A 52 -10.04 9.69 -3.48
N ALA A 53 -10.15 9.02 -2.33
CA ALA A 53 -11.33 9.10 -1.46
C ALA A 53 -11.54 10.54 -0.97
N LYS A 54 -10.49 11.19 -0.45
CA LYS A 54 -10.55 12.60 -0.01
C LYS A 54 -10.96 13.53 -1.15
N ALA A 55 -10.41 13.34 -2.34
CA ALA A 55 -10.75 14.16 -3.50
C ALA A 55 -12.23 13.98 -3.92
N ALA A 56 -12.73 12.74 -3.91
CA ALA A 56 -14.12 12.43 -4.23
C ALA A 56 -15.10 13.02 -3.21
N THR A 57 -14.71 13.09 -1.94
CA THR A 57 -15.56 13.60 -0.86
C THR A 57 -15.33 15.09 -0.54
N ALA A 58 -14.45 15.78 -1.26
CA ALA A 58 -14.02 17.15 -0.94
C ALA A 58 -15.17 18.18 -0.95
N GLY A 59 -16.25 17.91 -1.70
CA GLY A 59 -17.42 18.77 -1.79
C GLY A 59 -18.59 18.37 -0.88
N MET A 60 -18.45 17.29 -0.10
CA MET A 60 -19.52 16.77 0.75
C MET A 60 -19.56 17.52 2.07
N SER A 61 -20.77 17.74 2.60
CA SER A 61 -20.94 18.16 3.99
C SER A 61 -20.56 17.04 4.96
N GLU A 62 -20.32 17.40 6.22
CA GLU A 62 -20.01 16.43 7.27
C GLU A 62 -21.12 15.38 7.44
N ALA A 63 -22.39 15.78 7.32
CA ALA A 63 -23.53 14.87 7.42
C ALA A 63 -23.52 13.85 6.27
N GLU A 64 -23.38 14.32 5.02
CA GLU A 64 -23.32 13.44 3.85
C GLU A 64 -22.12 12.49 3.91
N LEU A 65 -20.98 12.95 4.42
CA LEU A 65 -19.80 12.11 4.60
C LEU A 65 -20.00 11.03 5.67
N ASN A 66 -20.63 11.37 6.80
CA ASN A 66 -20.94 10.41 7.85
C ASN A 66 -21.95 9.36 7.37
N ASP A 67 -22.99 9.77 6.64
CA ASP A 67 -23.97 8.86 6.05
C ASP A 67 -23.29 7.86 5.08
N LEU A 68 -22.38 8.35 4.23
CA LEU A 68 -21.59 7.51 3.32
C LEU A 68 -20.70 6.50 4.09
N ILE A 69 -20.06 6.94 5.18
CA ILE A 69 -19.23 6.08 6.03
C ILE A 69 -20.10 5.00 6.70
N ASP A 70 -21.26 5.36 7.22
CA ASP A 70 -22.17 4.42 7.88
C ASP A 70 -22.67 3.35 6.91
N GLU A 71 -23.03 3.72 5.67
CA GLU A 71 -23.42 2.79 4.61
C GLU A 71 -22.27 1.81 4.30
N ALA A 72 -21.05 2.33 4.12
CA ALA A 72 -19.87 1.50 3.82
C ALA A 72 -19.52 0.55 4.98
N VAL A 73 -19.62 1.01 6.23
CA VAL A 73 -19.38 0.19 7.42
C VAL A 73 -20.45 -0.89 7.57
N GLN A 74 -21.71 -0.56 7.29
CA GLN A 74 -22.79 -1.54 7.31
C GLN A 74 -22.55 -2.64 6.27
N TRP A 75 -22.25 -2.26 5.02
CA TRP A 75 -21.95 -3.22 3.95
C TRP A 75 -20.80 -4.17 4.33
N ALA A 76 -19.72 -3.64 4.92
CA ALA A 76 -18.55 -4.40 5.33
C ALA A 76 -18.79 -5.33 6.53
N ARG A 77 -19.86 -5.11 7.31
CA ARG A 77 -20.27 -6.02 8.40
C ARG A 77 -21.14 -7.16 7.90
N GLU A 78 -21.86 -6.95 6.81
CA GLU A 78 -22.79 -7.91 6.21
C GLU A 78 -22.09 -8.89 5.25
N HIS A 79 -20.85 -8.63 4.85
CA HIS A 79 -20.02 -9.43 3.94
C HIS A 79 -18.70 -9.86 4.59
#